data_AF-A0A842Q651-F1
#
_entry.id   AF-A0A842Q651-F1
#
_cell.length_a   1.000
_cell.length_b   1.000
_cell.length_c   1.000
_cell.angle_alpha   90.00
_cell.angle_beta   90.00
_cell.angle_gamma   90.00
#
_symmetry.space_group_name_H-M   'P 1'
#
loop_
_entity.id
_entity.type
_entity.pdbx_description
1 polymer ?
#
loop_
_entity_poly.entity_id
_entity_poly.type
_entity_poly.pdbx_seq_one_letter_code
_entity_poly.pdbx_strand_id
1 'polypeptide(L)'
;MELKTRNDRIVNADPATILTYIKNSNYGDHNLVIYPHLEQFEEFYVECCKDSILDKNEIFVVVTYYQPVPEVRKKLYLLSGIDAARYENNGTLGILDSEMAYQPSVEQIGRYNISMILTSLLINHAQEHDKKGVTLLADLGTFFLNRRIAELISHEVSVSSRIDTKIRSFCCYHKDDFSILQEEQRKRILQHHSNNLILD
;
A
#
# COMPACT_ATOMS: atom_id res chain seq x y z
N MET A 1 13.24 29.80 4.02
CA MET A 1 12.64 28.58 3.45
C MET A 1 12.75 27.51 4.52
N GLU A 2 11.75 27.43 5.40
CA GLU A 2 11.76 26.50 6.53
C GLU A 2 11.52 25.08 6.01
N LEU A 3 12.49 24.20 6.22
CA LEU A 3 12.27 22.76 6.11
C LEU A 3 11.25 22.38 7.19
N LYS A 4 10.01 22.10 6.78
CA LYS A 4 9.05 21.38 7.61
C LYS A 4 9.74 20.09 8.07
N THR A 5 10.04 20.01 9.36
CA THR A 5 10.47 18.79 10.02
C THR A 5 9.43 17.70 9.74
N ARG A 6 9.83 16.69 8.96
CA ARG A 6 9.04 15.47 8.73
C ARG A 6 8.79 14.86 10.12
N ASN A 7 7.52 14.70 10.45
CA ASN A 7 7.09 14.26 11.77
C ASN A 7 7.06 12.73 11.69
N ASP A 8 8.16 12.07 12.06
CA ASP A 8 8.26 10.59 12.13
C ASP A 8 7.42 10.03 13.29
N ARG A 9 6.13 10.41 13.36
CA ARG A 9 5.22 9.98 14.42
C ARG A 9 4.74 8.58 14.09
N ILE A 10 5.20 7.63 14.88
CA ILE A 10 4.60 6.30 14.99
C ILE A 10 3.31 6.45 15.81
N VAL A 11 2.19 6.02 15.25
CA VAL A 11 0.89 6.01 15.93
C VAL A 11 0.44 4.58 16.13
N ASN A 12 0.18 4.20 17.38
CA ASN A 12 -0.49 2.96 17.75
C ASN A 12 -2.00 3.23 17.80
N ALA A 13 -2.82 2.46 17.10
CA ALA A 13 -4.15 2.94 16.71
C ALA A 13 -5.32 2.02 17.05
N ASP A 14 -6.30 2.60 17.76
CA ASP A 14 -7.68 2.11 17.82
C ASP A 14 -8.43 2.37 16.49
N PRO A 15 -9.62 1.78 16.28
CA PRO A 15 -10.37 1.94 15.01
C PRO A 15 -10.67 3.38 14.58
N ALA A 16 -10.93 4.30 15.52
CA ALA A 16 -11.20 5.70 15.17
C ALA A 16 -9.93 6.42 14.70
N THR A 17 -8.80 6.07 15.32
CA THR A 17 -7.47 6.55 14.90
C THR A 17 -7.11 6.01 13.51
N ILE A 18 -7.37 4.73 13.23
CA ILE A 18 -7.18 4.13 11.89
C ILE A 18 -7.99 4.88 10.84
N LEU A 19 -9.29 5.09 11.08
CA LEU A 19 -10.16 5.79 10.14
C LEU A 19 -9.70 7.23 9.90
N THR A 20 -9.26 7.92 10.95
CA THR A 20 -8.72 9.28 10.86
C THR A 20 -7.44 9.31 10.01
N TYR A 21 -6.54 8.34 10.22
CA TYR A 21 -5.31 8.19 9.43
C TYR A 21 -5.61 7.96 7.95
N ILE A 22 -6.52 7.02 7.65
CA ILE A 22 -6.96 6.71 6.29
C ILE A 22 -7.52 7.97 5.64
N LYS A 23 -8.43 8.70 6.29
CA LYS A 23 -9.08 9.87 5.70
C LYS A 23 -8.12 11.02 5.43
N ASN A 24 -7.17 11.23 6.34
CA ASN A 24 -6.21 12.35 6.27
C ASN A 24 -5.00 12.10 5.36
N SER A 25 -4.80 10.89 4.85
CA SER A 25 -3.71 10.62 3.91
C SER A 25 -3.95 11.33 2.57
N ASN A 26 -2.92 12.00 2.06
CA ASN A 26 -3.00 12.87 0.88
C ASN A 26 -2.42 12.18 -0.35
N TYR A 27 -2.80 12.68 -1.53
CA TYR A 27 -2.10 12.31 -2.75
C TYR A 27 -0.62 12.70 -2.69
N GLY A 28 0.24 11.80 -3.16
CA GLY A 28 1.68 11.89 -3.03
C GLY A 28 2.22 11.38 -1.70
N ASP A 29 1.38 11.02 -0.72
CA ASP A 29 1.87 10.43 0.53
C ASP A 29 2.37 9.00 0.29
N HIS A 30 3.59 8.76 0.77
CA HIS A 30 4.19 7.46 0.93
C HIS A 30 4.01 7.05 2.40
N ASN A 31 2.94 6.34 2.70
CA ASN A 31 2.56 5.96 4.06
C ASN A 31 3.10 4.57 4.39
N LEU A 32 3.50 4.35 5.62
CA LEU A 32 3.89 3.03 6.13
C LEU A 32 2.84 2.54 7.12
N VAL A 33 2.54 1.24 7.05
CA VAL A 33 1.64 0.54 7.97
C VAL A 33 2.32 -0.74 8.44
N ILE A 34 2.46 -0.90 9.74
CA ILE A 34 2.93 -2.16 10.34
C ILE A 34 1.73 -2.80 11.04
N TYR A 35 1.41 -4.03 10.67
CA TYR A 35 0.29 -4.77 11.25
C TYR A 35 0.78 -6.00 12.04
N PRO A 36 0.18 -6.31 13.20
CA PRO A 36 0.63 -7.39 14.07
C PRO A 36 0.14 -8.76 13.59
N HIS A 37 -1.13 -8.83 13.13
CA HIS A 37 -1.74 -10.04 12.60
C HIS A 37 -2.62 -9.72 11.40
N LEU A 38 -3.01 -10.76 10.68
CA LEU A 38 -3.81 -10.62 9.47
C LEU A 38 -5.18 -9.99 9.74
N GLU A 39 -5.79 -10.23 10.91
CA GLU A 39 -7.09 -9.67 11.27
C GLU A 39 -7.08 -8.13 11.28
N GLN A 40 -6.06 -7.50 11.88
CA GLN A 40 -5.93 -6.04 11.87
C GLN A 40 -5.68 -5.52 10.45
N PHE A 41 -4.92 -6.26 9.64
CA PHE A 41 -4.71 -5.90 8.24
C PHE A 41 -6.01 -5.97 7.43
N GLU A 42 -6.85 -6.97 7.69
CA GLU A 42 -8.17 -7.13 7.08
C GLU A 42 -9.08 -5.94 7.36
N GLU A 43 -9.20 -5.53 8.62
CA GLU A 43 -9.97 -4.34 8.99
C GLU A 43 -9.41 -3.09 8.31
N PHE A 44 -8.08 -2.93 8.31
CA PHE A 44 -7.42 -1.79 7.70
C PHE A 44 -7.68 -1.69 6.19
N TYR A 45 -7.47 -2.77 5.43
CA TYR A 45 -7.64 -2.70 3.98
C TYR A 45 -9.12 -2.59 3.58
N VAL A 46 -10.05 -3.14 4.38
CA VAL A 46 -11.49 -2.99 4.14
C VAL A 46 -11.91 -1.54 4.31
N GLU A 47 -11.48 -0.89 5.39
CA GLU A 47 -11.78 0.53 5.61
C GLU A 47 -11.13 1.43 4.54
N CYS A 48 -9.91 1.12 4.09
CA CYS A 48 -9.30 1.80 2.95
C CYS A 48 -10.13 1.63 1.68
N CYS A 49 -10.58 0.40 1.38
CA CYS A 49 -11.39 0.11 0.20
C CYS A 49 -12.71 0.90 0.22
N LYS A 50 -13.38 0.97 1.38
CA LYS A 50 -14.61 1.75 1.54
C LYS A 50 -14.38 3.25 1.30
N ASP A 51 -13.38 3.83 1.97
CA ASP A 51 -13.04 5.26 1.81
C ASP A 51 -12.71 5.59 0.35
N SER A 52 -11.88 4.77 -0.29
CA SER A 52 -11.46 5.00 -1.68
C SER A 52 -12.62 4.88 -2.68
N ILE A 53 -13.37 3.78 -2.64
CA ILE A 53 -14.40 3.50 -3.64
C ILE A 53 -15.66 4.35 -3.42
N LEU A 54 -16.12 4.44 -2.17
CA LEU A 54 -17.43 5.02 -1.84
C LEU A 54 -17.35 6.52 -1.58
N ASP A 55 -16.32 6.97 -0.86
CA ASP A 55 -16.23 8.36 -0.40
C ASP A 55 -15.38 9.24 -1.32
N LYS A 56 -14.27 8.70 -1.85
CA LYS A 56 -13.29 9.48 -2.64
C LYS A 56 -13.44 9.33 -4.16
N ASN A 57 -14.19 8.36 -4.66
CA ASN A 57 -14.25 8.02 -6.10
C ASN A 57 -12.84 7.76 -6.68
N GLU A 58 -12.10 6.90 -6.01
CA GLU A 58 -10.77 6.43 -6.39
C GLU A 58 -10.82 4.99 -6.90
N ILE A 59 -9.79 4.59 -7.64
CA ILE A 59 -9.46 3.18 -7.81
C ILE A 59 -8.79 2.70 -6.52
N PHE A 60 -9.17 1.52 -6.05
CA PHE A 60 -8.50 0.87 -4.93
C PHE A 60 -7.74 -0.35 -5.42
N VAL A 61 -6.46 -0.45 -5.08
CA VAL A 61 -5.62 -1.61 -5.37
C VAL A 61 -5.02 -2.14 -4.09
N VAL A 62 -5.13 -3.44 -3.87
CA VAL A 62 -4.44 -4.15 -2.79
C VAL A 62 -3.58 -5.25 -3.39
N VAL A 63 -2.28 -5.18 -3.09
CA VAL A 63 -1.31 -6.24 -3.36
C VAL A 63 -1.14 -7.02 -2.06
N THR A 64 -1.45 -8.31 -2.08
CA THR A 64 -1.49 -9.17 -0.90
C THR A 64 -0.49 -10.31 -1.02
N TYR A 65 0.12 -10.69 0.09
CA TYR A 65 1.03 -11.83 0.16
C TYR A 65 0.55 -12.90 1.14
N TYR A 66 0.30 -12.51 2.40
CA TYR A 66 -0.09 -13.43 3.47
C TYR A 66 -1.54 -13.92 3.37
N GLN A 67 -2.34 -13.31 2.49
CA GLN A 67 -3.72 -13.70 2.24
C GLN A 67 -3.97 -13.98 0.76
N PRO A 68 -4.52 -15.15 0.40
CA PRO A 68 -4.88 -15.43 -0.99
C PRO A 68 -5.93 -14.45 -1.52
N VAL A 69 -5.80 -14.06 -2.79
CA VAL A 69 -6.73 -13.14 -3.49
C VAL A 69 -8.22 -13.51 -3.30
N PRO A 70 -8.66 -14.80 -3.37
CA PRO A 70 -10.05 -15.14 -3.12
C PRO A 70 -10.54 -14.83 -1.69
N GLU A 71 -9.68 -14.95 -0.68
CA GLU A 71 -10.05 -14.60 0.70
C GLU A 71 -10.15 -13.09 0.89
N VAL A 72 -9.31 -12.28 0.23
CA VAL A 72 -9.47 -10.81 0.22
C VAL A 72 -10.85 -10.41 -0.31
N ARG A 73 -11.27 -10.98 -1.46
CA ARG A 73 -12.62 -10.74 -2.02
C ARG A 73 -13.73 -11.07 -1.03
N LYS A 74 -13.61 -12.23 -0.39
CA LYS A 74 -14.58 -12.70 0.62
C LYS A 74 -14.63 -11.77 1.83
N LYS A 75 -13.49 -11.26 2.31
CA LYS A 75 -13.41 -10.33 3.43
C LYS A 75 -14.00 -8.96 3.09
N LEU A 76 -13.72 -8.43 1.90
CA LEU A 76 -14.39 -7.22 1.41
C LEU A 76 -15.92 -7.36 1.46
N TYR A 77 -16.46 -8.49 0.98
CA TYR A 77 -17.89 -8.75 1.02
C TYR A 77 -18.42 -8.89 2.46
N LEU A 78 -17.81 -9.73 3.28
CA LEU A 78 -18.30 -10.03 4.64
C LEU A 78 -18.25 -8.82 5.58
N LEU A 79 -17.22 -7.99 5.48
CA LEU A 79 -16.99 -6.89 6.42
C LEU A 79 -17.57 -5.56 5.95
N SER A 80 -17.84 -5.39 4.65
CA SER A 80 -18.31 -4.10 4.11
C SER A 80 -19.44 -4.18 3.08
N GLY A 81 -19.84 -5.40 2.66
CA GLY A 81 -20.82 -5.58 1.58
C GLY A 81 -20.28 -5.22 0.19
N ILE A 82 -18.98 -4.96 0.05
CA ILE A 82 -18.35 -4.67 -1.24
C ILE A 82 -18.26 -5.96 -2.06
N ASP A 83 -19.05 -6.01 -3.14
CA ASP A 83 -18.96 -7.06 -4.16
C ASP A 83 -17.72 -6.82 -5.03
N ALA A 84 -16.63 -7.54 -4.74
CA ALA A 84 -15.37 -7.38 -5.46
C ALA A 84 -15.53 -7.55 -6.97
N ALA A 85 -16.32 -8.53 -7.43
CA ALA A 85 -16.49 -8.81 -8.85
C ALA A 85 -17.08 -7.60 -9.60
N ARG A 86 -18.03 -6.89 -8.99
CA ARG A 86 -18.61 -5.67 -9.56
C ARG A 86 -17.57 -4.58 -9.79
N TYR A 87 -16.67 -4.36 -8.82
CA TYR A 87 -15.67 -3.29 -8.88
C TYR A 87 -14.41 -3.69 -9.66
N GLU A 88 -14.05 -4.97 -9.70
CA GLU A 88 -13.01 -5.48 -10.59
C GLU A 88 -13.44 -5.35 -12.06
N ASN A 89 -14.69 -5.73 -12.38
CA ASN A 89 -15.22 -5.66 -13.75
C ASN A 89 -15.30 -4.23 -14.31
N ASN A 90 -15.43 -3.22 -13.45
CA ASN A 90 -15.47 -1.81 -13.88
C ASN A 90 -14.13 -1.08 -13.66
N GLY A 91 -13.07 -1.80 -13.30
CA GLY A 91 -11.72 -1.25 -13.13
C GLY A 91 -11.50 -0.40 -11.86
N THR A 92 -12.48 -0.35 -10.95
CA THR A 92 -12.37 0.43 -9.70
C THR A 92 -11.66 -0.34 -8.58
N LEU A 93 -11.56 -1.67 -8.67
CA LEU A 93 -10.87 -2.53 -7.71
C LEU A 93 -9.84 -3.42 -8.41
N GLY A 94 -8.62 -3.48 -7.87
CA GLY A 94 -7.60 -4.46 -8.25
C GLY A 94 -7.10 -5.23 -7.03
N ILE A 95 -7.07 -6.56 -7.12
CA ILE A 95 -6.50 -7.41 -6.07
C ILE A 95 -5.42 -8.26 -6.72
N LEU A 96 -4.19 -8.06 -6.29
CA LEU A 96 -2.99 -8.67 -6.88
C LEU A 96 -2.26 -9.52 -5.86
N ASP A 97 -1.65 -10.59 -6.31
CA ASP A 97 -0.71 -11.37 -5.53
C ASP A 97 0.68 -10.71 -5.55
N SER A 98 1.31 -10.52 -4.40
CA SER A 98 2.60 -9.85 -4.28
C SER A 98 3.73 -10.61 -4.96
N GLU A 99 3.69 -11.95 -5.01
CA GLU A 99 4.72 -12.72 -5.73
C GLU A 99 4.65 -12.38 -7.22
N MET A 100 3.45 -12.37 -7.79
CA MET A 100 3.26 -11.99 -9.20
C MET A 100 3.62 -10.52 -9.46
N ALA A 101 3.28 -9.61 -8.53
CA ALA A 101 3.51 -8.18 -8.69
C ALA A 101 4.98 -7.77 -8.57
N TYR A 102 5.78 -8.51 -7.78
CA TYR A 102 7.19 -8.20 -7.51
C TYR A 102 8.17 -9.26 -8.04
N GLN A 103 7.72 -10.15 -8.92
CA GLN A 103 8.59 -11.12 -9.55
C GLN A 103 9.63 -10.40 -10.43
N PRO A 104 10.93 -10.68 -10.28
CA PRO A 104 11.95 -10.17 -11.20
C PRO A 104 11.72 -10.81 -12.57
N SER A 105 11.33 -10.04 -13.59
CA SER A 105 11.29 -10.57 -14.95
C SER A 105 12.69 -10.55 -15.57
N VAL A 106 13.01 -11.59 -16.35
CA VAL A 106 14.33 -11.81 -16.98
C VAL A 106 14.76 -10.67 -17.91
N GLU A 107 13.84 -9.79 -18.32
CA GLU A 107 14.08 -8.64 -19.19
C GLU A 107 14.41 -7.32 -18.43
N GLN A 108 14.38 -7.29 -17.09
CA GLN A 108 14.49 -6.05 -16.30
C GLN A 108 15.93 -5.56 -16.05
N ILE A 109 16.82 -5.68 -17.04
CA ILE A 109 18.08 -4.91 -17.07
C ILE A 109 17.78 -3.56 -17.73
N GLY A 110 16.97 -2.70 -17.08
CA GLY A 110 16.54 -1.48 -17.76
C GLY A 110 15.67 -0.50 -16.98
N ARG A 111 16.21 0.11 -15.91
CA ARG A 111 15.86 1.45 -15.39
C ARG A 111 14.41 1.78 -14.94
N TYR A 112 13.41 0.93 -15.14
CA TYR A 112 12.05 1.16 -14.63
C TYR A 112 11.67 0.10 -13.58
N ASN A 113 11.48 0.54 -12.34
CA ASN A 113 10.95 -0.30 -11.28
C ASN A 113 9.51 -0.71 -11.64
N ILE A 114 9.15 -1.98 -11.51
CA ILE A 114 7.79 -2.50 -11.75
C ILE A 114 6.72 -1.71 -10.98
N SER A 115 7.08 -1.15 -9.83
CA SER A 115 6.23 -0.25 -9.06
C SER A 115 5.89 1.03 -9.82
N MET A 116 6.86 1.65 -10.50
CA MET A 116 6.61 2.86 -11.32
C MET A 116 5.71 2.55 -12.51
N ILE A 117 5.91 1.41 -13.18
CA ILE A 117 5.08 1.00 -14.32
C ILE A 117 3.64 0.77 -13.88
N LEU A 118 3.44 0.00 -12.80
CA LEU A 118 2.11 -0.26 -12.24
C LEU A 118 1.42 1.04 -11.82
N THR A 119 2.15 1.91 -11.13
CA THR A 119 1.69 3.24 -10.71
C THR A 119 1.24 4.10 -11.90
N SER A 120 2.04 4.17 -12.97
CA SER A 120 1.67 4.91 -14.20
C SER A 120 0.44 4.34 -14.90
N LEU A 121 0.33 3.02 -15.00
CA LEU A 121 -0.85 2.36 -15.59
C LEU A 121 -2.12 2.68 -14.80
N LEU A 122 -2.05 2.62 -13.47
CA LEU A 122 -3.17 2.91 -12.59
C LEU A 122 -3.63 4.38 -12.68
N ILE A 123 -2.69 5.33 -12.84
CA ILE A 123 -3.03 6.75 -13.03
C ILE A 123 -3.72 6.98 -14.36
N ASN A 124 -3.19 6.40 -15.44
CA ASN A 124 -3.80 6.54 -16.76
C ASN A 124 -5.21 5.95 -16.73
N HIS A 125 -5.38 4.78 -16.13
CA HIS A 125 -6.69 4.16 -15.93
C HIS A 125 -7.63 5.05 -15.09
N ALA A 126 -7.12 5.67 -14.02
CA ALA A 126 -7.90 6.61 -13.23
C ALA A 126 -8.40 7.80 -14.07
N GLN A 127 -7.54 8.34 -14.93
CA GLN A 127 -7.88 9.46 -15.80
C GLN A 127 -8.90 9.08 -16.87
N GLU A 128 -8.72 7.93 -17.52
CA GLU A 128 -9.63 7.42 -18.56
C GLU A 128 -11.05 7.13 -18.03
N HIS A 129 -11.16 6.82 -16.74
CA HIS A 129 -12.43 6.46 -16.07
C HIS A 129 -12.95 7.55 -15.12
N ASP A 130 -12.49 8.81 -15.27
CA ASP A 130 -12.92 9.96 -14.46
C ASP A 130 -12.84 9.73 -12.93
N LYS A 131 -11.82 8.99 -12.49
CA LYS A 131 -11.52 8.74 -11.08
C LYS A 131 -10.66 9.88 -10.52
N LYS A 132 -10.88 10.21 -9.23
CA LYS A 132 -10.13 11.29 -8.58
C LYS A 132 -8.67 10.94 -8.34
N GLY A 133 -8.36 9.64 -8.23
CA GLY A 133 -7.05 9.12 -7.96
C GLY A 133 -7.06 7.61 -7.73
N VAL A 134 -5.99 7.13 -7.11
CA VAL A 134 -5.75 5.73 -6.77
C VAL A 134 -5.29 5.63 -5.33
N THR A 135 -5.84 4.68 -4.58
CA THR A 135 -5.25 4.23 -3.32
C THR A 135 -4.61 2.86 -3.56
N LEU A 136 -3.34 2.73 -3.20
CA LEU A 136 -2.54 1.51 -3.38
C LEU A 136 -2.06 1.01 -2.01
N LEU A 137 -2.50 -0.18 -1.62
CA LEU A 137 -1.94 -0.95 -0.51
C LEU A 137 -0.97 -1.98 -1.08
N ALA A 138 0.28 -1.94 -0.61
CA ALA A 138 1.34 -2.83 -1.06
C ALA A 138 1.85 -3.67 0.11
N ASP A 139 1.47 -4.95 0.18
CA ASP A 139 2.06 -5.89 1.13
C ASP A 139 3.44 -6.37 0.65
N LEU A 140 4.45 -6.15 1.49
CA LEU A 140 5.86 -6.39 1.16
C LEU A 140 6.39 -7.74 1.67
N GLY A 141 5.52 -8.63 2.17
CA GLY A 141 5.88 -9.94 2.72
C GLY A 141 6.70 -10.83 1.79
N THR A 142 6.48 -10.75 0.46
CA THR A 142 7.25 -11.52 -0.52
C THR A 142 8.76 -11.26 -0.44
N PHE A 143 9.18 -10.04 -0.08
CA PHE A 143 10.60 -9.73 0.04
C PHE A 143 11.23 -10.44 1.25
N PHE A 144 10.47 -10.62 2.33
CA PHE A 144 10.94 -11.29 3.54
C PHE A 144 11.03 -12.80 3.34
N LEU A 145 9.94 -13.43 2.89
CA LEU A 145 9.91 -14.89 2.71
C LEU A 145 10.90 -15.38 1.65
N ASN A 146 11.13 -14.59 0.60
CA ASN A 146 12.13 -14.92 -0.42
C ASN A 146 13.55 -14.41 -0.10
N ARG A 147 13.78 -13.85 1.10
CA ARG A 147 15.10 -13.34 1.55
C ARG A 147 15.68 -12.24 0.66
N ARG A 148 14.82 -11.44 0.03
CA ARG A 148 15.14 -10.35 -0.91
C ARG A 148 15.21 -8.98 -0.23
N ILE A 149 15.83 -8.91 0.95
CA ILE A 149 15.91 -7.67 1.75
C ILE A 149 16.64 -6.54 1.00
N ALA A 150 17.67 -6.85 0.22
CA ALA A 150 18.35 -5.82 -0.58
C ALA A 150 17.41 -5.22 -1.65
N GLU A 151 16.57 -6.03 -2.28
CA GLU A 151 15.57 -5.59 -3.25
C GLU A 151 14.48 -4.77 -2.57
N LEU A 152 14.01 -5.17 -1.38
CA LEU A 152 13.08 -4.39 -0.56
C LEU A 152 13.61 -2.97 -0.31
N ILE A 153 14.85 -2.86 0.19
CA ILE A 153 15.45 -1.55 0.46
C ILE A 153 15.57 -0.74 -0.82
N SER A 154 15.97 -1.37 -1.94
CA SER A 154 16.04 -0.69 -3.24
C SER A 154 14.66 -0.24 -3.73
N HIS A 155 13.63 -1.06 -3.53
CA HIS A 155 12.25 -0.75 -3.88
C HIS A 155 11.78 0.48 -3.10
N GLU A 156 11.86 0.44 -1.77
CA GLU A 156 11.44 1.51 -0.87
C GLU A 156 12.07 2.86 -1.22
N VAL A 157 13.40 2.89 -1.40
CA VAL A 157 14.10 4.14 -1.69
C VAL A 157 13.98 4.62 -3.13
N SER A 158 13.53 3.76 -4.05
CA SER A 158 13.26 4.15 -5.43
C SER A 158 11.91 4.83 -5.61
N VAL A 159 10.99 4.65 -4.66
CA VAL A 159 9.74 5.42 -4.61
C VAL A 159 10.13 6.87 -4.37
N SER A 160 9.92 7.72 -5.38
CA SER A 160 10.27 9.14 -5.33
C SER A 160 9.62 9.81 -4.13
N SER A 161 10.35 10.69 -3.45
CA SER A 161 9.81 11.57 -2.39
C SER A 161 8.81 12.61 -2.93
N ARG A 162 8.69 12.73 -4.25
CA ARG A 162 7.68 13.52 -4.96
C ARG A 162 7.18 12.72 -6.16
N ILE A 163 6.07 12.03 -5.96
CA ILE A 163 5.26 11.55 -7.06
C ILE A 163 4.17 12.60 -7.26
N ASP A 164 4.23 13.38 -8.35
CA ASP A 164 3.14 14.29 -8.71
C ASP A 164 1.98 13.50 -9.29
N THR A 165 1.33 12.73 -8.44
CA THR A 165 0.26 11.83 -8.87
C THR A 165 -0.81 11.75 -7.82
N LYS A 166 -2.03 11.57 -8.32
CA LYS A 166 -3.25 11.35 -7.54
C LYS A 166 -3.23 9.97 -6.89
N ILE A 167 -2.15 9.61 -6.20
CA ILE A 167 -1.94 8.31 -5.55
C ILE A 167 -1.73 8.50 -4.07
N ARG A 168 -2.45 7.72 -3.27
CA ARG A 168 -2.16 7.47 -1.86
C ARG A 168 -1.57 6.07 -1.74
N SER A 169 -0.31 5.98 -1.36
CA SER A 169 0.36 4.69 -1.22
C SER A 169 0.53 4.31 0.24
N PHE A 170 0.35 3.03 0.55
CA PHE A 170 0.57 2.45 1.87
C PHE A 170 1.43 1.19 1.73
N CYS A 171 2.67 1.27 2.17
CA CYS A 171 3.59 0.14 2.28
C CYS A 171 3.29 -0.61 3.56
N CYS A 172 2.80 -1.84 3.41
CA CYS A 172 2.27 -2.66 4.48
C CYS A 172 3.29 -3.75 4.86
N TYR A 173 3.57 -3.84 6.16
CA TYR A 173 4.55 -4.76 6.72
C TYR A 173 3.92 -5.60 7.83
N HIS A 174 4.11 -6.92 7.77
CA HIS A 174 3.90 -7.75 8.94
C HIS A 174 4.92 -7.37 10.02
N LYS A 175 4.47 -7.25 11.28
CA LYS A 175 5.32 -6.83 12.41
C LYS A 175 6.53 -7.74 12.60
N ASP A 176 6.33 -9.04 12.53
CA ASP A 176 7.41 -10.03 12.67
C ASP A 176 8.45 -9.89 11.56
N ASP A 177 8.04 -9.69 10.31
CA ASP A 177 8.95 -9.42 9.19
C ASP A 177 9.75 -8.15 9.41
N PHE A 178 9.07 -7.06 9.77
CA PHE A 178 9.71 -5.77 10.02
C PHE A 178 10.75 -5.86 11.15
N SER A 179 10.53 -6.75 12.12
CA SER A 179 11.46 -6.99 13.24
C SER A 179 12.77 -7.66 12.80
N ILE A 180 12.78 -8.39 11.67
CA ILE A 180 13.97 -9.05 11.10
C ILE A 180 14.98 -8.03 10.55
N LEU A 181 14.49 -6.86 10.11
CA LEU A 181 15.35 -5.81 9.57
C LEU A 181 16.37 -5.31 10.60
N GLN A 182 17.56 -4.95 10.13
CA GLN A 182 18.55 -4.28 10.97
C GLN A 182 18.03 -2.90 11.39
N GLU A 183 18.52 -2.39 12.52
CA GLU A 183 18.07 -1.09 13.05
C GLU A 183 18.23 0.05 12.04
N GLU A 184 19.36 0.08 11.33
CA GLU A 184 19.63 1.07 10.29
C GLU A 184 18.69 0.94 9.08
N GLN A 185 18.29 -0.30 8.73
CA GLN A 185 17.31 -0.54 7.68
C GLN A 185 15.91 -0.05 8.09
N ARG A 186 15.47 -0.36 9.32
CA ARG A 186 14.20 0.14 9.85
C ARG A 186 14.15 1.65 9.89
N LYS A 187 15.19 2.30 10.44
CA LYS A 187 15.31 3.77 10.48
C LYS A 187 15.19 4.37 9.08
N ARG A 188 15.93 3.80 8.12
CA ARG A 188 15.90 4.28 6.73
C ARG A 188 14.51 4.18 6.11
N ILE A 189 13.81 3.07 6.32
CA ILE A 189 12.44 2.89 5.82
C ILE A 189 11.50 3.90 6.50
N LEU A 190 11.50 3.98 7.83
CA LEU A 190 10.61 4.88 8.59
C LEU A 190 10.78 6.36 8.21
N GLN A 191 12.03 6.80 7.99
CA GLN A 191 12.35 8.18 7.59
C GLN A 191 11.98 8.50 6.14
N HIS A 192 11.93 7.48 5.28
CA HIS A 192 11.58 7.65 3.87
C HIS A 192 10.08 7.88 3.69
N HIS A 193 9.27 7.26 4.55
CA HIS A 193 7.82 7.44 4.58
C HIS A 193 7.42 8.77 5.21
N SER A 194 6.31 9.33 4.72
CA SER A 194 5.77 10.61 5.23
C SER A 194 4.98 10.43 6.52
N ASN A 195 4.33 9.28 6.70
CA ASN A 195 3.53 8.93 7.87
C ASN A 195 3.75 7.44 8.20
N ASN A 196 3.74 7.10 9.49
CA ASN A 196 3.98 5.75 9.98
C ASN A 196 2.85 5.33 10.95
N LEU A 197 2.11 4.28 10.62
CA LEU A 197 1.03 3.73 11.44
C LEU A 197 1.40 2.32 11.92
N ILE A 198 1.16 2.04 13.20
CA ILE A 198 1.22 0.69 13.77
C ILE A 198 -0.18 0.32 14.22
N LEU A 199 -0.68 -0.81 13.72
CA LEU A 199 -1.94 -1.37 14.16
C LEU A 199 -1.72 -2.16 15.47
N ASP A 200 -2.70 -2.11 16.36
CA ASP A 200 -2.70 -2.83 17.64
C ASP A 200 -3.72 -3.98 17.66
#